data_AF-A0A0Q8HE21-F1
#
_entry.id   AF-A0A0Q8HE21-F1
#
_cell.length_a   1.000
_cell.length_b   1.000
_cell.length_c   1.000
_cell.angle_alpha   90.00
_cell.angle_beta   90.00
_cell.angle_gamma   90.00
#
_symmetry.space_group_name_H-M   'P 1'
#
loop_
_entity.id
_entity.type
_entity.pdbx_description
1 polymer ?
#
loop_
_entity_poly.entity_id
_entity_poly.type
_entity_poly.pdbx_seq_one_letter_code
_entity_poly.pdbx_strand_id
1 'polypeptide(L)'
;MAAVIGTQPALAQNATKDDAVAMVKKGVAYIKANGKDKSYAAITAKDPQFVKSDLYLVVYGMDGKCLAHGANEKQVGRDLIDLKDIDGKAFVRERVELGKSSPKGFWQDYKFTNPASKKIEPKQMYCERLDETIVCGGIYK
;
A
#
# COMPACT_ATOMS: atom_id res chain seq x y z
N MET A 1 -26.65 -43.99 -2.49
CA MET A 1 -26.85 -42.68 -3.15
C MET A 1 -25.54 -41.91 -3.04
N ALA A 2 -24.95 -41.53 -4.17
CA ALA A 2 -23.63 -40.90 -4.24
C ALA A 2 -23.67 -39.46 -3.75
N ALA A 3 -22.60 -39.07 -3.05
CA ALA A 3 -22.36 -37.72 -2.57
C ALA A 3 -22.09 -36.74 -3.72
N VAL A 4 -22.52 -35.49 -3.54
CA VAL A 4 -21.99 -34.35 -4.29
C VAL A 4 -21.55 -33.31 -3.27
N ILE A 5 -20.29 -33.38 -2.87
CA ILE A 5 -19.62 -32.28 -2.17
C ILE A 5 -19.25 -31.28 -3.25
N GLY A 6 -20.06 -30.23 -3.40
CA GLY A 6 -19.75 -29.12 -4.29
C GLY A 6 -18.54 -28.36 -3.74
N THR A 7 -17.38 -28.51 -4.37
CA THR A 7 -16.27 -27.58 -4.20
C THR A 7 -16.67 -26.25 -4.82
N GLN A 8 -17.10 -25.31 -3.98
CA GLN A 8 -17.23 -23.91 -4.41
C GLN A 8 -15.84 -23.40 -4.81
N PRO A 9 -15.71 -22.72 -5.96
CA PRO A 9 -14.46 -22.06 -6.29
C PRO A 9 -14.19 -21.00 -5.21
N ALA A 10 -13.00 -21.05 -4.61
CA ALA A 10 -12.55 -20.01 -3.70
C ALA A 10 -12.52 -18.69 -4.47
N LEU A 11 -13.56 -17.86 -4.31
CA LEU A 11 -13.52 -16.46 -4.70
C LEU A 11 -12.26 -15.89 -4.05
N ALA A 12 -11.36 -15.32 -4.85
CA ALA A 12 -10.12 -14.73 -4.37
C ALA A 12 -10.43 -13.83 -3.18
N GLN A 13 -10.05 -14.27 -1.98
CA GLN A 13 -10.29 -13.48 -0.77
C GLN A 13 -9.51 -12.17 -0.91
N ASN A 14 -10.17 -11.04 -0.64
CA ASN A 14 -9.52 -9.74 -0.57
C ASN A 14 -8.32 -9.81 0.40
N ALA A 15 -7.31 -8.97 0.18
CA ALA A 15 -6.16 -8.97 1.07
C ALA A 15 -6.57 -8.63 2.50
N THR A 16 -5.96 -9.31 3.47
CA THR A 16 -6.23 -9.12 4.90
C THR A 16 -5.30 -8.08 5.52
N LYS A 17 -5.56 -7.71 6.79
CA LYS A 17 -4.63 -6.85 7.54
C LYS A 17 -3.26 -7.48 7.72
N ASP A 18 -3.23 -8.79 7.98
CA ASP A 18 -1.98 -9.53 8.16
C ASP A 18 -1.19 -9.60 6.85
N ASP A 19 -1.89 -9.72 5.71
CA ASP A 19 -1.25 -9.63 4.39
C ASP A 19 -0.58 -8.27 4.17
N ALA A 20 -1.24 -7.17 4.56
CA ALA A 20 -0.68 -5.83 4.43
C ALA A 20 0.58 -5.67 5.30
N VAL A 21 0.55 -6.13 6.55
CA VAL A 21 1.71 -6.12 7.45
C VAL A 21 2.85 -6.94 6.88
N ALA A 22 2.57 -8.17 6.43
CA ALA A 22 3.56 -9.06 5.85
C ALA A 22 4.18 -8.46 4.58
N MET A 23 3.37 -7.87 3.71
CA MET A 23 3.85 -7.28 2.46
C MET A 23 4.71 -6.04 2.68
N VAL A 24 4.34 -5.16 3.63
CA VAL A 24 5.16 -3.98 3.97
C VAL A 24 6.50 -4.42 4.55
N LYS A 25 6.51 -5.38 5.49
CA LYS A 25 7.76 -5.92 6.05
C LYS A 25 8.64 -6.55 4.97
N LYS A 26 8.04 -7.29 4.05
CA LYS A 26 8.75 -7.84 2.88
C LYS A 26 9.33 -6.73 2.01
N GLY A 27 8.58 -5.67 1.73
CA GLY A 27 9.03 -4.51 0.98
C GLY A 27 10.20 -3.80 1.65
N VAL A 28 10.11 -3.53 2.95
CA VAL A 28 11.19 -2.94 3.76
C VAL A 28 12.45 -3.80 3.72
N ALA A 29 12.32 -5.11 3.92
CA ALA A 29 13.44 -6.05 3.85
C ALA A 29 14.08 -6.07 2.45
N TYR A 30 13.25 -6.07 1.41
CA TYR A 30 13.73 -6.05 0.02
C TYR A 30 14.51 -4.77 -0.30
N ILE A 31 14.00 -3.60 0.13
CA ILE A 31 14.69 -2.31 -0.04
C ILE A 31 16.05 -2.30 0.67
N LYS A 32 16.11 -2.83 1.90
CA LYS A 32 17.38 -2.95 2.65
C LYS A 32 18.39 -3.85 1.94
N ALA A 33 17.94 -4.95 1.33
CA ALA A 33 18.82 -5.92 0.69
C ALA A 33 19.25 -5.52 -0.74
N ASN A 34 18.40 -4.80 -1.48
CA ASN A 34 18.58 -4.54 -2.91
C ASN A 34 18.83 -3.07 -3.26
N GLY A 35 18.72 -2.17 -2.29
CA GLY A 35 18.79 -0.73 -2.52
C GLY A 35 17.50 -0.14 -3.07
N LYS A 36 17.41 1.19 -3.04
CA LYS A 36 16.20 1.96 -3.39
C LYS A 36 15.82 1.79 -4.86
N ASP A 37 16.75 2.03 -5.78
CA ASP A 37 16.46 2.08 -7.22
C ASP A 37 15.85 0.78 -7.75
N LYS A 38 16.51 -0.35 -7.46
CA LYS A 38 16.03 -1.69 -7.86
C LYS A 38 14.66 -2.01 -7.25
N SER A 39 14.47 -1.65 -5.98
CA SER A 39 13.24 -1.95 -5.25
C SER A 39 12.06 -1.10 -5.69
N TYR A 40 12.27 0.20 -5.91
CA TYR A 40 11.24 1.11 -6.36
C TYR A 40 10.81 0.81 -7.80
N ALA A 41 11.76 0.41 -8.65
CA ALA A 41 11.48 -0.11 -9.99
C ALA A 41 10.61 -1.37 -9.92
N ALA A 42 10.97 -2.37 -9.10
CA ALA A 42 10.18 -3.60 -8.97
C ALA A 42 8.76 -3.35 -8.42
N ILE A 43 8.62 -2.47 -7.42
CA ILE A 43 7.32 -2.07 -6.88
C ILE A 43 6.48 -1.41 -7.99
N THR A 44 7.04 -0.43 -8.71
CA THR A 44 6.32 0.32 -9.74
C THR A 44 5.96 -0.55 -10.95
N ALA A 45 6.82 -1.50 -11.31
CA ALA A 45 6.58 -2.51 -12.34
C ALA A 45 5.52 -3.56 -11.95
N LYS A 46 4.93 -3.45 -10.74
CA LYS A 46 3.89 -4.36 -10.23
C LYS A 46 4.39 -5.81 -10.18
N ASP A 47 5.64 -6.00 -9.77
CA ASP A 47 6.18 -7.34 -9.57
C ASP A 47 5.21 -8.16 -8.69
N PRO A 48 4.80 -9.37 -9.11
CA PRO A 48 3.85 -10.20 -8.37
C PRO A 48 4.22 -10.44 -6.91
N GLN A 49 5.49 -10.29 -6.56
CA GLN A 49 5.95 -10.42 -5.18
C GLN A 49 5.45 -9.29 -4.25
N PHE A 50 5.01 -8.16 -4.81
CA PHE A 50 4.51 -6.96 -4.11
C PHE A 50 3.05 -6.62 -4.46
N VAL A 51 2.30 -7.58 -5.00
CA VAL A 51 0.90 -7.43 -5.36
C VAL A 51 0.12 -8.67 -4.90
N LYS A 52 -0.99 -8.46 -4.19
CA LYS A 52 -1.93 -9.51 -3.79
C LYS A 52 -3.35 -8.94 -3.85
N SER A 53 -4.17 -9.39 -4.80
CA SER A 53 -5.52 -8.85 -5.00
C SER A 53 -5.50 -7.32 -5.18
N ASP A 54 -6.03 -6.56 -4.21
CA ASP A 54 -6.08 -5.11 -4.15
C ASP A 54 -4.94 -4.47 -3.33
N LEU A 55 -4.14 -5.31 -2.64
CA LEU A 55 -2.98 -4.91 -1.86
C LEU A 55 -1.74 -4.78 -2.75
N TYR A 56 -1.12 -3.61 -2.69
CA TYR A 56 0.14 -3.30 -3.38
C TYR A 56 0.96 -2.32 -2.54
N LEU A 57 2.27 -2.27 -2.80
CA LEU A 57 3.16 -1.33 -2.12
C LEU A 57 3.15 0.08 -2.73
N VAL A 58 3.28 1.08 -1.86
CA VAL A 58 3.59 2.46 -2.22
C VAL A 58 4.73 2.96 -1.33
N VAL A 59 5.57 3.83 -1.87
CA VAL A 59 6.67 4.45 -1.13
C VAL A 59 6.58 5.96 -1.27
N TYR A 60 6.63 6.66 -0.15
CA TYR A 60 6.66 8.12 -0.09
C TYR A 60 7.95 8.61 0.59
N GLY A 61 8.50 9.73 0.13
CA GLY A 61 9.50 10.47 0.89
C GLY A 61 8.88 11.17 2.10
N MET A 62 9.72 11.56 3.06
CA MET A 62 9.29 12.38 4.21
C MET A 62 8.83 13.80 3.82
N ASP A 63 9.02 14.18 2.55
CA ASP A 63 8.52 15.39 1.90
C ASP A 63 7.14 15.21 1.25
N GLY A 64 6.59 13.98 1.24
CA GLY A 64 5.32 13.66 0.59
C GLY A 64 5.41 13.34 -0.89
N LYS A 65 6.63 13.31 -1.47
CA LYS A 65 6.84 12.88 -2.86
C LYS A 65 6.62 11.38 -2.99
N CYS A 66 5.87 10.94 -4.01
CA CYS A 66 5.71 9.53 -4.29
C CYS A 66 6.94 8.98 -5.03
N LEU A 67 7.61 7.99 -4.44
CA LEU A 67 8.87 7.42 -4.96
C LEU A 67 8.65 6.08 -5.66
N ALA A 68 7.59 5.35 -5.31
CA ALA A 68 7.16 4.13 -5.99
C ALA A 68 5.67 3.90 -5.78
N HIS A 69 4.98 3.35 -6.78
CA HIS A 69 3.55 3.07 -6.68
C HIS A 69 3.15 1.82 -7.47
N GLY A 70 2.83 0.73 -6.76
CA GLY A 70 2.49 -0.57 -7.36
C GLY A 70 1.11 -0.70 -8.00
N ALA A 71 0.48 0.42 -8.38
CA ALA A 71 -0.82 0.41 -9.04
C ALA A 71 -0.95 1.52 -10.09
N ASN A 72 -0.49 2.73 -9.76
CA ASN A 72 -0.56 3.90 -10.63
C ASN A 72 0.81 4.58 -10.73
N GLU A 73 1.61 4.15 -11.70
CA GLU A 73 2.95 4.69 -11.99
C GLU A 73 2.94 6.21 -12.24
N LYS A 74 1.82 6.77 -12.71
CA LYS A 74 1.69 8.22 -12.98
C LYS A 74 1.79 9.07 -11.70
N GLN A 75 1.69 8.46 -10.52
CA GLN A 75 1.92 9.17 -9.26
C GLN A 75 3.40 9.30 -8.93
N VAL A 76 4.28 8.44 -9.46
CA VAL A 76 5.71 8.46 -9.17
C VAL A 76 6.31 9.80 -9.62
N GLY A 77 7.09 10.42 -8.74
CA GLY A 77 7.71 11.73 -8.94
C GLY A 77 6.84 12.93 -8.57
N ARG A 78 5.54 12.73 -8.30
CA ARG A 78 4.62 13.81 -7.91
C ARG A 78 4.78 14.15 -6.43
N ASP A 79 4.67 15.44 -6.12
CA ASP A 79 4.43 15.92 -4.77
C ASP A 79 2.94 15.75 -4.44
N LEU A 80 2.64 14.95 -3.41
CA LEU A 80 1.29 14.63 -3.00
C LEU A 80 1.01 15.04 -1.55
N ILE A 81 1.89 15.84 -0.91
CA ILE A 81 1.76 16.18 0.52
C ILE A 81 0.40 16.79 0.86
N ASP A 82 -0.15 17.61 -0.04
CA ASP A 82 -1.44 18.30 0.11
C ASP A 82 -2.62 17.57 -0.55
N LEU A 83 -2.41 16.35 -1.05
CA LEU A 83 -3.48 15.55 -1.61
C LEU A 83 -4.49 15.19 -0.51
N LYS A 84 -5.76 15.53 -0.76
CA LYS A 84 -6.87 15.28 0.15
C LYS A 84 -7.73 14.13 -0.33
N ASP A 85 -8.30 13.39 0.61
CA ASP A 85 -9.42 12.49 0.32
C ASP A 85 -10.74 13.28 0.20
N ILE A 86 -11.83 12.55 -0.03
CA ILE A 86 -13.18 13.14 -0.22
C ILE A 86 -13.70 13.88 1.01
N ASP A 87 -13.20 13.56 2.21
CA ASP A 87 -13.59 14.20 3.46
C ASP A 87 -12.67 15.42 3.76
N GLY A 88 -11.75 15.76 2.86
CA GLY A 88 -10.82 16.88 3.00
C GLY A 88 -9.56 16.57 3.80
N LYS A 89 -9.33 15.29 4.15
CA LYS A 89 -8.17 14.86 4.94
C LYS A 89 -6.91 14.79 4.08
N ALA A 90 -5.88 15.56 4.45
CA ALA A 90 -4.56 15.51 3.82
C ALA A 90 -3.79 14.24 4.23
N PHE A 91 -4.19 13.09 3.67
CA PHE A 91 -3.72 11.78 4.14
C PHE A 91 -2.22 11.54 3.90
N VAL A 92 -1.59 12.17 2.90
CA VAL A 92 -0.14 12.05 2.71
C VAL A 92 0.63 12.82 3.80
N ARG A 93 0.17 14.03 4.14
CA ARG A 93 0.72 14.82 5.26
C ARG A 93 0.60 14.06 6.59
N GLU A 94 -0.58 13.55 6.90
CA GLU A 94 -0.77 12.74 8.12
C GLU A 94 0.13 11.50 8.12
N ARG A 95 0.31 10.84 6.97
CA ARG A 95 1.21 9.68 6.86
C ARG A 95 2.65 10.06 7.20
N VAL A 96 3.11 11.20 6.72
CA VAL A 96 4.45 11.73 7.03
C VAL A 96 4.58 12.00 8.53
N GLU A 97 3.57 12.61 9.15
CA GLU A 97 3.55 12.89 10.59
C GLU A 97 3.56 11.60 11.42
N LEU A 98 2.75 10.61 11.05
CA LEU A 98 2.74 9.28 11.67
C LEU A 98 4.07 8.53 11.47
N GLY A 99 4.70 8.67 10.31
CA GLY A 99 6.04 8.10 10.05
C GLY A 99 7.12 8.71 10.93
N LYS A 100 6.97 9.97 11.34
CA LYS A 100 7.87 10.62 12.31
C LYS A 100 7.64 10.12 13.73
N SER A 101 6.39 9.99 14.16
CA SER A 101 6.05 9.62 15.55
C SER A 101 6.07 8.11 15.82
N SER A 102 5.79 7.29 14.80
CA SER A 102 5.62 5.83 14.91
C SER A 102 6.45 5.08 13.86
N PRO A 103 7.79 5.20 13.86
CA PRO A 103 8.64 4.71 12.78
C PRO A 103 8.60 3.18 12.60
N LYS A 104 8.30 2.43 13.67
CA LYS A 104 8.25 0.95 13.67
C LYS A 104 7.00 0.35 13.05
N GLY A 105 6.01 1.17 12.69
CA GLY A 105 4.75 0.69 12.16
C GLY A 105 3.57 1.50 12.66
N PHE A 106 2.64 1.83 11.77
CA PHE A 106 1.36 2.44 12.11
C PHE A 106 0.30 2.08 11.09
N TRP A 107 -0.96 2.20 11.52
CA TRP A 107 -2.12 2.11 10.63
C TRP A 107 -2.67 3.51 10.37
N GLN A 108 -3.12 3.73 9.14
CA GLN A 108 -3.76 4.95 8.69
C GLN A 108 -5.07 4.63 7.98
N ASP A 109 -6.15 5.30 8.37
CA ASP A 109 -7.45 5.24 7.72
C ASP A 109 -7.68 6.48 6.85
N TYR A 110 -8.16 6.29 5.62
CA TYR A 110 -8.61 7.36 4.72
C TYR A 110 -9.55 6.78 3.66
N LYS A 111 -10.24 7.64 2.90
CA LYS A 111 -11.08 7.18 1.78
C LYS A 111 -10.32 7.31 0.46
N PHE A 112 -10.45 6.32 -0.42
CA PHE A 112 -9.80 6.39 -1.73
C PHE A 112 -10.62 5.67 -2.78
N THR A 113 -10.44 6.05 -4.05
CA THR A 113 -11.06 5.33 -5.16
C THR A 113 -10.48 3.90 -5.22
N ASN A 114 -11.34 2.90 -5.14
CA ASN A 114 -10.96 1.51 -5.39
C ASN A 114 -10.80 1.32 -6.90
N PRO A 115 -9.62 0.87 -7.38
CA PRO A 115 -9.39 0.70 -8.80
C PRO A 115 -10.29 -0.36 -9.45
N ALA A 116 -10.78 -1.34 -8.69
CA ALA A 116 -11.68 -2.39 -9.16
C ALA A 116 -13.14 -1.91 -9.23
N SER A 117 -13.68 -1.34 -8.14
CA SER A 117 -15.10 -0.94 -8.09
C SER A 117 -15.37 0.45 -8.67
N LYS A 118 -14.33 1.29 -8.84
CA LYS A 118 -14.40 2.72 -9.18
C LYS A 118 -15.16 3.59 -8.15
N LYS A 119 -15.51 3.02 -7.00
CA LYS A 119 -16.17 3.74 -5.90
C LYS A 119 -15.13 4.28 -4.93
N ILE A 120 -15.50 5.33 -4.22
CA ILE A 120 -14.73 5.82 -3.08
C ILE A 120 -15.08 4.94 -1.89
N GLU A 121 -14.07 4.25 -1.35
CA GLU A 121 -14.25 3.28 -0.27
C GLU A 121 -13.25 3.57 0.87
N PRO A 122 -13.60 3.22 2.13
CA PRO A 122 -12.65 3.28 3.22
C PRO A 122 -11.46 2.36 2.96
N LYS A 123 -10.26 2.85 3.25
CA LYS A 123 -9.01 2.14 3.04
C LYS A 123 -8.15 2.20 4.30
N GLN A 124 -7.54 1.08 4.66
CA GLN A 124 -6.59 0.97 5.77
C GLN A 124 -5.18 0.67 5.27
N MET A 125 -4.25 1.57 5.57
CA MET A 125 -2.84 1.51 5.19
C MET A 125 -2.00 1.12 6.39
N TYR A 126 -1.26 0.03 6.27
CA TYR A 126 -0.14 -0.21 7.18
C TYR A 126 1.11 0.41 6.57
N CYS A 127 1.92 1.06 7.39
CA CYS A 127 3.11 1.77 6.96
C CYS A 127 4.25 1.57 7.96
N GLU A 128 5.47 1.45 7.45
CA GLU A 128 6.71 1.49 8.23
C GLU A 128 7.66 2.57 7.68
N ARG A 129 8.36 3.28 8.56
CA ARG A 129 9.41 4.20 8.15
C ARG A 129 10.68 3.42 7.85
N LEU A 130 11.31 3.75 6.73
CA LEU A 130 12.63 3.27 6.33
C LEU A 130 13.48 4.47 5.91
N ASP A 131 14.40 4.87 6.79
CA ASP A 131 15.23 6.08 6.64
C ASP A 131 14.36 7.31 6.34
N GLU A 132 14.59 7.99 5.22
CA GLU A 132 13.84 9.16 4.75
C GLU A 132 12.63 8.79 3.87
N THR A 133 12.11 7.58 4.02
CA THR A 133 10.95 7.10 3.27
C THR A 133 9.95 6.36 4.16
N ILE A 134 8.73 6.23 3.66
CA ILE A 134 7.64 5.50 4.30
C ILE A 134 7.13 4.48 3.29
N VAL A 135 7.24 3.20 3.64
CA VAL A 135 6.78 2.07 2.84
C VAL A 135 5.43 1.64 3.37
N CYS A 136 4.40 1.64 2.52
CA CYS A 136 3.05 1.30 2.91
C CYS A 136 2.43 0.28 1.98
N GLY A 137 1.46 -0.45 2.51
CA GLY A 137 0.58 -1.34 1.77
C GLY A 137 -0.75 -1.38 2.50
N GLY A 138 -1.83 -1.59 1.76
CA GLY A 138 -3.09 -1.75 2.46
C GLY A 138 -4.27 -2.06 1.59
N ILE A 139 -5.40 -2.09 2.27
CA ILE A 139 -6.56 -2.89 1.93
C ILE A 139 -7.81 -2.01 1.94
N TYR A 140 -8.74 -2.30 1.03
CA TYR A 140 -10.06 -1.69 1.08
C TYR A 140 -10.95 -2.46 2.07
N LYS A 141 -11.86 -1.75 2.73
CA LYS A 141 -12.85 -2.33 3.65
C LYS A 141 -14.15 -2.67 2.94
#